data_AF-A0A7W0YRR1-F1
#
_entry.id   AF-A0A7W0YRR1-F1
#
_cell.length_a   1.000
_cell.length_b   1.000
_cell.length_c   1.000
_cell.angle_alpha   90.00
_cell.angle_beta   90.00
_cell.angle_gamma   90.00
#
_symmetry.space_group_name_H-M   'P 1'
#
loop_
_entity.id
_entity.type
_entity.pdbx_description
1 polymer ?
#
loop_
_entity_poly.entity_id
_entity_poly.type
_entity_poly.pdbx_seq_one_letter_code
_entity_poly.pdbx_strand_id
1 'polypeptide(L)'
;MQDTVGSTTRTVTIAVLLAAALAACASGSGGGAAPDNTPQPGGTPTSGRINSTWPVTTRLHIDLWLHGYAMVQEDTTLIPFFKRGYAEQMRSLKSRANATTQLELNRDRLRARLALNAGLINAQFLALSFSTWETMARALDVFLQAEGDPNRSSDRQTQMVIAAVAQYFPAAADREWLRIFLVSLKDEHDVFYRAYWTREQQDRQPTLVRVDSLWEQMYRPKLNRYLNNSQLDAGTFYLSLPLNGEGRTMTGGTREETAITATFPESPSAAIEAIYVFAHEAIIAVAATAVRDNTTPVEARSGLSDRYNAVGAVRGGAMLLKRAAPEIHDGYMRYYLQSANVVPPSTNLEAAFLRTFPLPQGILDAITRQLDIVLGGI
;
A
#
# COMPACT_ATOMS: atom_id res chain seq x y z
N MET A 1 -12.06 51.40 -28.10
CA MET A 1 -11.18 50.44 -28.80
C MET A 1 -10.19 49.94 -27.76
N GLN A 2 -10.58 48.90 -27.02
CA GLN A 2 -10.21 47.48 -27.23
C GLN A 2 -8.78 47.22 -26.76
N ASP A 3 -8.62 46.64 -25.55
CA ASP A 3 -8.41 45.20 -25.28
C ASP A 3 -7.07 44.72 -25.85
N THR A 4 -6.12 44.14 -25.10
CA THR A 4 -6.24 42.80 -24.50
C THR A 4 -4.97 42.55 -23.67
N VAL A 5 -5.08 42.27 -22.37
CA VAL A 5 -3.98 41.66 -21.58
C VAL A 5 -4.36 40.19 -21.37
N GLY A 6 -3.68 39.31 -22.10
CA GLY A 6 -3.88 37.86 -22.04
C GLY A 6 -3.37 37.30 -20.72
N SER A 7 -4.27 37.04 -19.77
CA SER A 7 -4.02 36.19 -18.63
C SER A 7 -3.89 34.75 -19.11
N THR A 8 -2.67 34.21 -19.10
CA THR A 8 -2.41 32.79 -19.37
C THR A 8 -2.74 32.02 -18.10
N THR A 9 -3.99 31.57 -17.99
CA THR A 9 -4.42 30.63 -16.94
C THR A 9 -3.72 29.29 -17.19
N ARG A 10 -2.69 28.97 -16.40
CA ARG A 10 -2.11 27.62 -16.38
C ARG A 10 -3.14 26.68 -15.74
N THR A 11 -3.85 25.94 -16.57
CA THR A 11 -4.70 24.83 -16.14
C THR A 11 -3.81 23.76 -15.52
N VAL A 12 -3.90 23.59 -14.19
CA VAL A 12 -3.29 22.48 -13.48
C VAL A 12 -4.27 21.31 -13.56
N THR A 13 -3.99 20.35 -14.43
CA THR A 13 -4.76 19.11 -14.50
C THR A 13 -4.45 18.28 -13.26
N ILE A 14 -5.32 18.32 -12.25
CA ILE A 14 -5.31 17.35 -11.16
C ILE A 14 -5.97 16.08 -11.71
N ALA A 15 -5.26 14.96 -11.80
CA ALA A 15 -5.90 13.67 -12.06
C ALA A 15 -6.50 13.20 -10.73
N VAL A 16 -7.82 13.33 -10.56
CA VAL A 16 -8.52 12.78 -9.40
C VAL A 16 -8.83 11.33 -9.72
N LEU A 17 -8.01 10.46 -9.15
CA LEU A 17 -8.12 9.02 -9.25
C LEU A 17 -9.39 8.59 -8.54
N LEU A 18 -10.34 7.99 -9.27
CA LEU A 18 -11.33 7.12 -8.65
C LEU A 18 -10.58 5.89 -8.14
N ALA A 19 -10.16 5.94 -6.88
CA ALA A 19 -9.94 4.72 -6.14
C ALA A 19 -11.29 4.01 -6.01
N ALA A 20 -11.56 3.06 -6.91
CA ALA A 20 -12.49 1.99 -6.57
C ALA A 20 -11.80 1.21 -5.45
N ALA A 21 -12.09 1.57 -4.19
CA ALA A 21 -11.66 0.84 -3.01
C ALA A 21 -12.34 -0.54 -3.01
N LEU A 22 -11.87 -1.44 -3.89
CA LEU A 22 -12.22 -2.85 -3.96
C LEU A 22 -11.01 -3.69 -3.53
N ALA A 23 -10.37 -3.30 -2.42
CA ALA A 23 -9.50 -4.17 -1.62
C ALA A 23 -9.17 -3.62 -0.22
N ALA A 24 -9.87 -2.59 0.27
CA ALA A 24 -9.85 -2.25 1.69
C ALA A 24 -10.98 -3.05 2.36
N CYS A 25 -10.68 -3.86 3.38
CA CYS A 25 -11.65 -4.69 4.08
C CYS A 25 -12.97 -3.94 4.35
N ALA A 26 -14.06 -4.38 3.73
CA ALA A 26 -15.40 -3.92 4.06
C ALA A 26 -16.40 -5.09 3.95
N SER A 27 -16.76 -5.59 5.13
CA SER A 27 -17.97 -6.33 5.41
C SER A 27 -19.23 -5.58 4.94
N GLY A 28 -19.98 -6.21 4.04
CA GLY A 28 -21.45 -6.20 3.93
C GLY A 28 -22.23 -4.88 3.83
N SER A 29 -22.90 -4.67 2.68
CA SER A 29 -24.37 -4.55 2.61
C SER A 29 -24.88 -4.37 1.16
N GLY A 30 -25.91 -5.14 0.80
CA GLY A 30 -27.05 -4.67 -0.02
C GLY A 30 -26.91 -4.65 -1.54
N GLY A 31 -27.62 -5.55 -2.22
CA GLY A 31 -27.73 -5.61 -3.68
C GLY A 31 -28.50 -4.44 -4.32
N GLY A 32 -28.27 -4.26 -5.61
CA GLY A 32 -29.01 -3.38 -6.50
C GLY A 32 -28.63 -3.67 -7.95
N ALA A 33 -29.63 -3.96 -8.77
CA ALA A 33 -29.52 -4.46 -10.13
C ALA A 33 -28.72 -3.56 -11.08
N ALA A 34 -27.93 -4.18 -11.96
CA ALA A 34 -27.32 -3.52 -13.11
C ALA A 34 -28.39 -3.21 -14.18
N PRO A 35 -28.43 -2.00 -14.77
CA PRO A 35 -29.09 -1.80 -16.04
C PRO A 35 -28.16 -2.22 -17.18
N ASP A 36 -28.77 -3.03 -18.03
CA ASP A 36 -28.38 -3.49 -19.35
C ASP A 36 -27.95 -2.34 -20.28
N ASN A 37 -26.92 -2.57 -21.10
CA ASN A 37 -26.69 -1.78 -22.31
C ASN A 37 -25.93 -2.63 -23.34
N THR A 38 -26.69 -3.09 -24.32
CA THR A 38 -26.27 -3.78 -25.54
C THR A 38 -25.37 -2.93 -26.46
N PRO A 39 -24.61 -3.58 -27.38
CA PRO A 39 -23.37 -3.06 -27.98
C PRO A 39 -23.51 -2.51 -29.42
N GLN A 40 -22.56 -1.68 -29.88
CA GLN A 40 -22.31 -1.41 -31.32
C GLN A 40 -20.86 -0.93 -31.60
N PRO A 41 -20.35 -0.92 -32.86
CA PRO A 41 -19.32 -1.88 -33.28
C PRO A 41 -18.04 -1.25 -33.89
N GLY A 42 -16.98 -2.06 -33.95
CA GLY A 42 -16.02 -2.02 -35.06
C GLY A 42 -14.79 -1.11 -34.90
N GLY A 43 -13.78 -1.62 -34.20
CA GLY A 43 -12.39 -1.17 -34.32
C GLY A 43 -11.47 -2.36 -34.13
N THR A 44 -10.79 -2.77 -35.20
CA THR A 44 -9.84 -3.88 -35.21
C THR A 44 -8.74 -3.62 -34.16
N PRO A 45 -8.52 -4.50 -33.16
CA PRO A 45 -7.44 -4.29 -32.22
C PRO A 45 -6.12 -4.67 -32.92
N THR A 46 -5.37 -3.65 -33.34
CA THR A 46 -3.95 -3.78 -33.62
C THR A 46 -3.27 -4.21 -32.32
N SER A 47 -2.68 -5.40 -32.31
CA SER A 47 -1.91 -5.96 -31.21
C SER A 47 -0.64 -5.15 -30.95
N GLY A 48 -0.79 -3.95 -30.37
CA GLY A 48 0.30 -3.24 -29.73
C GLY A 48 0.58 -3.93 -28.40
N ARG A 49 1.77 -4.52 -28.24
CA ARG A 49 2.27 -4.90 -26.91
C ARG A 49 2.26 -3.62 -26.07
N ILE A 50 1.33 -3.52 -25.12
CA ILE A 50 1.48 -2.60 -24.00
C ILE A 50 2.77 -3.06 -23.33
N ASN A 51 3.80 -2.21 -23.35
CA ASN A 51 5.01 -2.48 -22.56
C ASN A 51 4.58 -2.40 -21.10
N SER A 52 4.21 -3.54 -20.51
CA SER A 52 3.96 -3.71 -19.08
C SER A 52 5.10 -3.07 -18.29
N THR A 53 4.83 -1.94 -17.62
CA THR A 53 5.80 -1.20 -16.82
C THR A 53 5.52 -1.43 -15.34
N TRP A 54 6.58 -1.78 -14.60
CA TRP A 54 6.60 -1.81 -13.13
C TRP A 54 7.88 -1.12 -12.65
N PRO A 55 8.05 0.18 -12.91
CA PRO A 55 9.27 0.88 -12.52
C PRO A 55 9.45 0.82 -11.01
N VAL A 56 10.69 0.56 -10.58
CA VAL A 56 11.07 0.62 -9.18
C VAL A 56 11.46 2.06 -8.83
N THR A 57 10.80 2.66 -7.85
CA THR A 57 11.07 4.04 -7.47
C THR A 57 10.74 4.33 -6.00
N THR A 58 10.99 5.55 -5.54
CA THR A 58 10.66 6.02 -4.19
C THR A 58 9.89 7.34 -4.28
N ARG A 59 9.12 7.66 -3.24
CA ARG A 59 8.34 8.89 -3.18
C ARG A 59 8.32 9.46 -1.77
N LEU A 60 8.84 10.68 -1.63
CA LEU A 60 8.89 11.41 -0.36
C LEU A 60 7.52 11.49 0.33
N HIS A 61 6.44 11.76 -0.40
CA HIS A 61 5.12 11.96 0.21
C HIS A 61 4.51 10.64 0.74
N ILE A 62 4.77 9.51 0.07
CA ILE A 62 4.39 8.18 0.57
C ILE A 62 5.15 7.89 1.86
N ASP A 63 6.46 8.10 1.85
CA ASP A 63 7.32 7.88 3.01
C ASP A 63 6.98 8.80 4.18
N LEU A 64 6.73 10.09 3.94
CA LEU A 64 6.33 11.06 4.97
C LEU A 64 5.00 10.66 5.62
N TRP A 65 4.02 10.26 4.80
CA TRP A 65 2.71 9.84 5.29
C TRP A 65 2.82 8.58 6.15
N LEU A 66 3.51 7.55 5.65
CA LEU A 66 3.74 6.30 6.36
C LEU A 66 4.63 6.47 7.59
N HIS A 67 5.61 7.37 7.55
CA HIS A 67 6.40 7.80 8.70
C HIS A 67 5.49 8.38 9.79
N GLY A 68 4.56 9.26 9.42
CA GLY A 68 3.56 9.79 10.35
C GLY A 68 2.81 8.69 11.09
N TYR A 69 2.29 7.70 10.36
CA TYR A 69 1.63 6.55 10.97
C TYR A 69 2.57 5.72 11.82
N ALA A 70 3.80 5.46 11.38
CA ALA A 70 4.78 4.71 12.16
C ALA A 70 5.15 5.40 13.48
N MET A 71 5.09 6.73 13.54
CA MET A 71 5.38 7.52 14.73
C MET A 71 4.22 7.53 15.74
N VAL A 72 2.98 7.36 15.28
CA VAL A 72 1.79 7.44 16.14
C VAL A 72 1.12 6.08 16.37
N GLN A 73 1.25 5.10 15.49
CA GLN A 73 0.63 3.80 15.68
C GLN A 73 1.44 2.95 16.67
N GLU A 74 0.76 2.04 17.36
CA GLU A 74 1.41 0.90 18.00
C GLU A 74 1.18 -0.34 17.13
N ASP A 75 2.25 -0.86 16.57
CA ASP A 75 2.18 -1.98 15.64
C ASP A 75 2.40 -3.30 16.40
N THR A 76 1.33 -4.07 16.55
CA THR A 76 1.29 -5.34 17.29
C THR A 76 0.95 -6.52 16.39
N THR A 77 0.91 -6.32 15.07
CA THR A 77 0.57 -7.39 14.12
C THR A 77 1.68 -8.45 14.07
N LEU A 78 1.30 -9.66 13.67
CA LEU A 78 2.25 -10.77 13.52
C LEU A 78 3.33 -10.41 12.48
N ILE A 79 2.89 -9.91 11.32
CA ILE A 79 3.76 -9.30 10.32
C ILE A 79 3.62 -7.79 10.47
N PRO A 80 4.66 -7.09 10.95
CA PRO A 80 4.56 -5.68 11.22
C PRO A 80 4.43 -4.88 9.92
N PHE A 81 3.59 -3.85 9.96
CA PHE A 81 3.48 -2.82 8.95
C PHE A 81 4.77 -2.02 8.83
N PHE A 82 5.33 -1.63 9.98
CA PHE A 82 6.49 -0.75 10.05
C PHE A 82 7.71 -1.50 10.59
N LYS A 83 8.90 -1.02 10.27
CA LYS A 83 10.14 -1.60 10.81
C LYS A 83 10.11 -1.52 12.33
N ARG A 84 10.44 -2.64 13.00
CA ARG A 84 10.50 -2.68 14.47
C ARG A 84 11.55 -1.67 14.95
N GLY A 85 11.20 -0.86 15.94
CA GLY A 85 12.09 0.18 16.46
C GLY A 85 12.20 1.44 15.59
N TYR A 86 11.43 1.54 14.49
CA TYR A 86 11.50 2.71 13.59
C TYR A 86 11.21 4.03 14.33
N ALA A 87 10.14 4.07 15.14
CA ALA A 87 9.77 5.28 15.86
C ALA A 87 10.85 5.70 16.88
N GLU A 88 11.48 4.75 17.57
CA GLU A 88 12.60 4.98 18.47
C GLU A 88 13.83 5.52 17.71
N GLN A 89 14.14 4.91 16.57
CA GLN A 89 15.25 5.34 15.72
C GLN A 89 15.05 6.77 15.22
N MET A 90 13.85 7.10 14.74
CA MET A 90 13.53 8.45 14.27
C MET A 90 13.64 9.47 15.39
N ARG A 91 13.11 9.17 16.59
CA ARG A 91 13.28 10.03 17.77
C ARG A 91 14.76 10.26 18.12
N SER A 92 15.60 9.21 18.05
CA SER A 92 17.04 9.32 18.26
C SER A 92 17.73 10.20 17.22
N LEU A 93 17.35 10.08 15.94
CA LEU A 93 17.90 10.90 14.86
C LEU A 93 17.47 12.37 15.00
N LYS A 94 16.20 12.62 15.33
CA LYS A 94 15.68 13.96 15.58
C LYS A 94 16.36 14.63 16.76
N SER A 95 16.54 13.91 17.87
CA SER A 95 17.29 14.40 19.02
C SER A 95 18.72 14.79 18.65
N ARG A 96 19.43 13.97 17.85
CA ARG A 96 20.77 14.30 17.35
C ARG A 96 20.80 15.51 16.42
N ALA A 97 19.72 15.75 15.69
CA ALA A 97 19.54 16.91 14.82
C ALA A 97 19.01 18.15 15.56
N ASN A 98 18.74 18.06 16.87
CA ASN A 98 18.02 19.09 17.65
C ASN A 98 16.68 19.49 17.01
N ALA A 99 16.01 18.56 16.32
CA ALA A 99 14.73 18.76 15.68
C ALA A 99 13.59 18.34 16.63
N THR A 100 12.67 19.25 16.92
CA THR A 100 11.41 18.98 17.62
C THR A 100 10.28 19.50 16.76
N THR A 101 9.26 18.69 16.51
CA THR A 101 8.17 19.05 15.60
C THR A 101 6.81 18.89 16.29
N GLN A 102 5.79 19.43 15.65
CA GLN A 102 4.40 19.25 16.05
C GLN A 102 3.98 17.78 16.11
N LEU A 103 4.65 16.88 15.37
CA LEU A 103 4.35 15.45 15.39
C LEU A 103 4.66 14.82 16.76
N GLU A 104 5.78 15.18 17.41
CA GLU A 104 6.03 14.75 18.79
C GLU A 104 5.02 15.35 19.76
N LEU A 105 4.77 16.65 19.64
CA LEU A 105 3.91 17.39 20.56
C LEU A 105 2.46 16.89 20.54
N ASN A 106 1.97 16.46 19.37
CA ASN A 106 0.61 15.97 19.18
C ASN A 106 0.49 14.44 19.23
N ARG A 107 1.60 13.70 19.40
CA ARG A 107 1.63 12.23 19.27
C ARG A 107 0.60 11.54 20.15
N ASP A 108 0.51 11.91 21.42
CA ASP A 108 -0.35 11.23 22.38
C ASP A 108 -1.84 11.51 22.09
N ARG A 109 -2.17 12.71 21.59
CA ARG A 109 -3.53 13.05 21.12
C ARG A 109 -3.90 12.27 19.86
N LEU A 110 -2.96 12.14 18.91
CA LEU A 110 -3.15 11.37 17.68
C LEU A 110 -3.32 9.88 18.00
N ARG A 111 -2.52 9.35 18.93
CA ARG A 111 -2.62 7.98 19.47
C ARG A 111 -3.96 7.69 20.11
N ALA A 112 -4.42 8.57 20.99
CA ALA A 112 -5.67 8.39 21.70
C ALA A 112 -6.85 8.22 20.73
N ARG A 113 -6.89 8.96 19.61
CA ARG A 113 -7.95 8.80 18.61
C ARG A 113 -7.82 7.50 17.82
N LEU A 114 -6.61 7.08 17.45
CA LEU A 114 -6.40 5.79 16.76
C LEU A 114 -6.87 4.61 17.62
N ALA A 115 -6.64 4.67 18.93
CA ALA A 115 -7.14 3.65 19.87
C ALA A 115 -8.68 3.62 19.94
N LEU A 116 -9.35 4.77 19.76
CA LEU A 116 -10.82 4.86 19.73
C LEU A 116 -11.42 4.47 18.38
N ASN A 117 -10.69 4.70 17.28
CA ASN A 117 -11.12 4.36 15.93
C ASN A 117 -9.97 3.74 15.14
N ALA A 118 -9.84 2.41 15.25
CA ALA A 118 -8.82 1.65 14.53
C ALA A 118 -8.97 1.73 13.00
N GLY A 119 -10.16 2.09 12.49
CA GLY A 119 -10.41 2.26 11.05
C GLY A 119 -9.57 3.37 10.41
N LEU A 120 -9.07 4.33 11.20
CA LEU A 120 -8.17 5.38 10.72
C LEU A 120 -6.84 4.82 10.19
N ILE A 121 -6.44 3.60 10.59
CA ILE A 121 -5.25 2.93 10.05
C ILE A 121 -5.37 2.75 8.52
N ASN A 122 -6.58 2.56 7.99
CA ASN A 122 -6.80 2.40 6.56
C ASN A 122 -6.42 3.66 5.75
N ALA A 123 -6.39 4.84 6.38
CA ALA A 123 -5.94 6.04 5.69
C ALA A 123 -4.45 6.03 5.35
N GLN A 124 -3.67 5.02 5.75
CA GLN A 124 -2.30 4.81 5.27
C GLN A 124 -2.21 4.66 3.74
N PHE A 125 -3.22 4.06 3.12
CA PHE A 125 -3.27 3.86 1.66
C PHE A 125 -3.51 5.16 0.90
N LEU A 126 -4.03 6.20 1.56
CA LEU A 126 -4.41 7.47 0.94
C LEU A 126 -3.26 8.11 0.16
N ALA A 127 -2.02 8.02 0.65
CA ALA A 127 -0.86 8.61 -0.02
C ALA A 127 -0.59 8.00 -1.40
N LEU A 128 -1.00 6.74 -1.64
CA LEU A 128 -0.80 6.06 -2.92
C LEU A 128 -1.71 6.64 -4.03
N SER A 129 -2.78 7.35 -3.66
CA SER A 129 -3.68 8.03 -4.60
C SER A 129 -3.18 9.40 -5.06
N PHE A 130 -1.97 9.80 -4.68
CA PHE A 130 -1.42 11.11 -5.04
C PHE A 130 -0.05 10.98 -5.67
N SER A 131 0.32 11.97 -6.50
CA SER A 131 1.60 12.00 -7.18
C SER A 131 2.68 12.78 -6.41
N THR A 132 2.26 13.79 -5.64
CA THR A 132 3.13 14.68 -4.87
C THR A 132 2.52 15.09 -3.54
N TRP A 133 3.37 15.55 -2.63
CA TRP A 133 2.98 16.07 -1.32
C TRP A 133 2.05 17.28 -1.43
N GLU A 134 2.34 18.23 -2.30
CA GLU A 134 1.57 19.47 -2.45
C GLU A 134 0.16 19.17 -2.95
N THR A 135 0.02 18.19 -3.85
CA THR A 135 -1.29 17.78 -4.37
C THR A 135 -2.11 17.09 -3.29
N MET A 136 -1.49 16.17 -2.53
CA MET A 136 -2.12 15.52 -1.38
C MET A 136 -2.54 16.52 -0.31
N ALA A 137 -1.63 17.39 0.12
CA ALA A 137 -1.88 18.38 1.17
C ALA A 137 -3.03 19.34 0.77
N ARG A 138 -3.04 19.83 -0.47
CA ARG A 138 -4.14 20.66 -0.98
C ARG A 138 -5.47 19.92 -1.01
N ALA A 139 -5.49 18.66 -1.47
CA ALA A 139 -6.70 17.85 -1.49
C ALA A 139 -7.28 17.66 -0.07
N LEU A 140 -6.41 17.40 0.91
CA LEU A 140 -6.81 17.26 2.31
C LEU A 140 -7.26 18.58 2.92
N ASP A 141 -6.59 19.69 2.63
CA ASP A 141 -7.00 21.02 3.08
C ASP A 141 -8.41 21.38 2.55
N VAL A 142 -8.68 21.11 1.26
CA VAL A 142 -10.00 21.31 0.65
C VAL A 142 -11.06 20.43 1.31
N PHE A 143 -10.76 19.15 1.53
CA PHE A 143 -11.65 18.23 2.25
C PHE A 143 -11.99 18.73 3.66
N LEU A 144 -10.99 19.22 4.40
CA LEU A 144 -11.16 19.73 5.75
C LEU A 144 -11.97 21.03 5.78
N GLN A 145 -11.78 21.93 4.82
CA GLN A 145 -12.58 23.16 4.66
C GLN A 145 -14.03 22.86 4.30
N ALA A 146 -14.26 21.83 3.48
CA ALA A 146 -15.59 21.34 3.14
C ALA A 146 -16.24 20.50 4.25
N GLU A 147 -15.57 20.31 5.40
CA GLU A 147 -16.03 19.43 6.50
C GLU A 147 -16.40 18.00 6.05
N GLY A 148 -15.81 17.55 4.94
CA GLY A 148 -16.13 16.26 4.31
C GLY A 148 -17.44 16.19 3.55
N ASP A 149 -18.14 17.31 3.31
CA ASP A 149 -19.36 17.36 2.49
C ASP A 149 -19.02 17.74 1.03
N PRO A 150 -19.18 16.82 0.06
CA PRO A 150 -18.92 17.11 -1.35
C PRO A 150 -19.75 18.28 -1.87
N ASN A 151 -20.98 18.49 -1.38
CA ASN A 151 -21.88 19.51 -1.90
C ASN A 151 -21.43 20.95 -1.58
N ARG A 152 -20.41 21.13 -0.72
CA ARG A 152 -19.81 22.44 -0.44
C ARG A 152 -18.89 22.95 -1.55
N SER A 153 -18.60 22.13 -2.57
CA SER A 153 -17.92 22.57 -3.79
C SER A 153 -18.87 22.48 -4.99
N SER A 154 -18.82 23.47 -5.87
CA SER A 154 -19.51 23.43 -7.17
C SER A 154 -18.70 22.72 -8.25
N ASP A 155 -17.41 22.46 -8.01
CA ASP A 155 -16.53 21.77 -8.95
C ASP A 155 -16.64 20.25 -8.77
N ARG A 156 -17.15 19.56 -9.81
CA ARG A 156 -17.38 18.10 -9.80
C ARG A 156 -16.13 17.32 -9.43
N GLN A 157 -14.97 17.76 -9.89
CA GLN A 157 -13.72 17.09 -9.62
C GLN A 157 -13.35 17.19 -8.13
N THR A 158 -13.49 18.37 -7.54
CA THR A 158 -13.32 18.59 -6.11
C THR A 158 -14.34 17.80 -5.28
N GLN A 159 -15.60 17.69 -5.72
CA GLN A 159 -16.62 16.86 -5.06
C GLN A 159 -16.16 15.39 -4.95
N MET A 160 -15.55 14.86 -6.01
CA MET A 160 -15.04 13.49 -6.04
C MET A 160 -13.86 13.28 -5.10
N VAL A 161 -12.95 14.26 -4.99
CA VAL A 161 -11.86 14.22 -3.99
C VAL A 161 -12.43 14.19 -2.58
N ILE A 162 -13.38 15.08 -2.28
CA ILE A 162 -14.00 15.15 -0.95
C ILE A 162 -14.67 13.82 -0.62
N ALA A 163 -15.43 13.25 -1.55
CA ALA A 163 -16.11 11.97 -1.37
C ALA A 163 -15.12 10.81 -1.13
N ALA A 164 -14.02 10.76 -1.87
CA ALA A 164 -12.99 9.73 -1.71
C ALA A 164 -12.29 9.82 -0.34
N VAL A 165 -11.90 11.03 0.09
CA VAL A 165 -11.27 11.24 1.40
C VAL A 165 -12.26 10.99 2.55
N ALA A 166 -13.55 11.31 2.36
CA ALA A 166 -14.61 11.10 3.35
C ALA A 166 -14.77 9.62 3.75
N GLN A 167 -14.44 8.68 2.87
CA GLN A 167 -14.47 7.24 3.18
C GLN A 167 -13.52 6.88 4.33
N TYR A 168 -12.41 7.60 4.46
CA TYR A 168 -11.42 7.38 5.52
C TYR A 168 -11.72 8.17 6.79
N PHE A 169 -12.36 9.35 6.67
CA PHE A 169 -12.59 10.27 7.79
C PHE A 169 -14.06 10.71 7.90
N PRO A 170 -15.01 9.78 8.12
CA PRO A 170 -16.44 10.06 8.08
C PRO A 170 -16.92 10.92 9.26
N ALA A 171 -16.33 10.77 10.45
CA ALA A 171 -16.76 11.51 11.65
C ALA A 171 -16.01 12.85 11.81
N ALA A 172 -16.65 13.83 12.45
CA ALA A 172 -16.03 15.13 12.73
C ALA A 172 -14.73 15.00 13.55
N ALA A 173 -14.69 14.07 14.51
CA ALA A 173 -13.50 13.79 15.30
C ALA A 173 -12.36 13.13 14.48
N ASP A 174 -12.69 12.39 13.42
CA ASP A 174 -11.68 11.82 12.49
C ASP A 174 -11.09 12.92 11.61
N ARG A 175 -11.91 13.89 11.19
CA ARG A 175 -11.44 15.08 10.48
C ARG A 175 -10.58 15.99 11.36
N GLU A 176 -10.93 16.13 12.64
CA GLU A 176 -10.09 16.82 13.62
C GLU A 176 -8.71 16.16 13.74
N TRP A 177 -8.69 14.84 13.84
CA TRP A 177 -7.46 14.08 13.84
C TRP A 177 -6.63 14.31 12.57
N LEU A 178 -7.26 14.23 11.39
CA LEU A 178 -6.59 14.48 10.12
C LEU A 178 -5.99 15.89 10.07
N ARG A 179 -6.69 16.91 10.57
CA ARG A 179 -6.18 18.29 10.59
C ARG A 179 -4.90 18.40 11.42
N ILE A 180 -4.90 17.82 12.62
CA ILE A 180 -3.72 17.82 13.51
C ILE A 180 -2.58 17.03 12.87
N PHE A 181 -2.90 15.87 12.31
CA PHE A 181 -1.93 15.01 11.64
C PHE A 181 -1.29 15.71 10.45
N LEU A 182 -2.08 16.36 9.58
CA LEU A 182 -1.59 17.07 8.41
C LEU A 182 -0.71 18.26 8.78
N VAL A 183 -1.12 19.08 9.76
CA VAL A 183 -0.27 20.19 10.26
C VAL A 183 1.02 19.65 10.85
N SER A 184 0.94 18.55 11.62
CA SER A 184 2.12 17.90 12.20
C SER A 184 3.07 17.38 11.13
N LEU A 185 2.56 16.81 10.04
CA LEU A 185 3.37 16.33 8.93
C LEU A 185 3.96 17.43 8.06
N LYS A 186 3.26 18.56 7.88
CA LYS A 186 3.82 19.74 7.21
C LYS A 186 5.04 20.26 7.98
N ASP A 187 4.93 20.40 9.30
CA ASP A 187 6.04 20.78 10.17
C ASP A 187 7.16 19.73 10.17
N GLU A 188 6.82 18.44 10.28
CA GLU A 188 7.76 17.31 10.20
C GLU A 188 8.59 17.33 8.91
N HIS A 189 7.92 17.54 7.78
CA HIS A 189 8.54 17.62 6.46
C HIS A 189 9.57 18.74 6.38
N ASP A 190 9.20 19.93 6.86
CA ASP A 190 10.02 21.13 6.70
C ASP A 190 11.19 21.18 7.67
N VAL A 191 11.00 20.70 8.90
CA VAL A 191 12.02 20.75 9.96
C VAL A 191 13.00 19.57 9.90
N PHE A 192 12.55 18.37 9.52
CA PHE A 192 13.35 17.16 9.65
C PHE A 192 13.28 16.22 8.43
N TYR A 193 12.08 15.76 8.07
CA TYR A 193 11.94 14.54 7.28
C TYR A 193 12.43 14.67 5.84
N ARG A 194 12.25 15.84 5.20
CA ARG A 194 12.75 16.05 3.82
C ARG A 194 14.27 15.93 3.75
N ALA A 195 14.99 16.49 4.72
CA ALA A 195 16.45 16.42 4.77
C ALA A 195 16.93 15.00 5.08
N TYR A 196 16.31 14.34 6.06
CA TYR A 196 16.57 12.93 6.39
C TYR A 196 16.34 12.03 5.17
N TRP A 197 15.17 12.13 4.53
CA TRP A 197 14.80 11.32 3.37
C TRP A 197 15.78 11.51 2.22
N THR A 198 16.12 12.76 1.88
CA THR A 198 17.07 13.05 0.79
C THR A 198 18.42 12.38 1.01
N ARG A 199 18.90 12.39 2.25
CA ARG A 199 20.14 11.70 2.62
C ARG A 199 20.01 10.17 2.48
N GLU A 200 18.94 9.57 3.01
CA GLU A 200 18.73 8.12 2.88
C GLU A 200 18.61 7.69 1.42
N GLN A 201 17.99 8.50 0.55
CA GLN A 201 17.93 8.23 -0.88
C GLN A 201 19.32 8.20 -1.53
N GLN A 202 20.20 9.13 -1.14
CA GLN A 202 21.58 9.17 -1.63
C GLN A 202 22.36 7.95 -1.12
N ASP A 203 22.29 7.69 0.18
CA ASP A 203 23.04 6.61 0.84
C ASP A 203 22.59 5.22 0.32
N ARG A 204 21.30 5.06 -0.01
CA ARG A 204 20.72 3.80 -0.50
C ARG A 204 20.59 3.72 -2.02
N GLN A 205 21.14 4.66 -2.78
CA GLN A 205 21.11 4.61 -4.24
C GLN A 205 21.64 3.28 -4.81
N PRO A 206 22.74 2.68 -4.30
CA PRO A 206 23.18 1.36 -4.76
C PRO A 206 22.16 0.25 -4.49
N THR A 207 21.42 0.34 -3.37
CA THR A 207 20.36 -0.61 -3.04
C THR A 207 19.18 -0.48 -4.00
N LEU A 208 18.74 0.75 -4.30
CA LEU A 208 17.66 0.99 -5.27
C LEU A 208 18.00 0.41 -6.64
N VAL A 209 19.21 0.68 -7.15
CA VAL A 209 19.69 0.11 -8.42
C VAL A 209 19.72 -1.41 -8.38
N ARG A 210 20.11 -2.01 -7.25
CA ARG A 210 20.11 -3.46 -7.11
C ARG A 210 18.70 -4.04 -7.12
N VAL A 211 17.74 -3.44 -6.41
CA VAL A 211 16.34 -3.87 -6.43
C VAL A 211 15.77 -3.77 -7.84
N ASP A 212 15.99 -2.64 -8.52
CA ASP A 212 15.57 -2.43 -9.90
C ASP A 212 16.13 -3.50 -10.85
N SER A 213 17.43 -3.78 -10.77
CA SER A 213 18.07 -4.85 -11.54
C SER A 213 17.51 -6.24 -11.24
N LEU A 214 17.32 -6.60 -9.97
CA LEU A 214 16.70 -7.87 -9.58
C LEU A 214 15.27 -7.99 -10.14
N TRP A 215 14.50 -6.92 -10.03
CA TRP A 215 13.13 -6.86 -10.48
C TRP A 215 13.02 -6.97 -12.00
N GLU A 216 13.61 -6.04 -12.73
CA GLU A 216 13.48 -5.94 -14.18
C GLU A 216 14.10 -7.13 -14.91
N GLN A 217 15.27 -7.60 -14.47
CA GLN A 217 16.05 -8.59 -15.22
C GLN A 217 15.74 -10.03 -14.80
N MET A 218 15.28 -10.26 -13.56
CA MET A 218 15.12 -11.62 -13.04
C MET A 218 13.70 -11.96 -12.61
N TYR A 219 13.08 -11.17 -11.72
CA TYR A 219 11.85 -11.61 -11.05
C TYR A 219 10.57 -11.15 -11.72
N ARG A 220 10.53 -9.95 -12.30
CA ARG A 220 9.37 -9.49 -13.09
C ARG A 220 9.07 -10.43 -14.26
N PRO A 221 10.06 -10.88 -15.07
CA PRO A 221 9.78 -11.85 -16.14
C PRO A 221 9.22 -13.18 -15.62
N LYS A 222 9.70 -13.66 -14.47
CA LYS A 222 9.22 -14.90 -13.84
C LYS A 222 7.79 -14.77 -13.31
N LEU A 223 7.44 -13.60 -12.77
CA LEU A 223 6.10 -13.31 -12.25
C LEU A 223 5.14 -12.82 -13.33
N ASN A 224 5.62 -12.51 -14.53
CA ASN A 224 4.85 -11.86 -15.60
C ASN A 224 3.53 -12.57 -15.92
N ARG A 225 3.52 -13.91 -15.93
CA ARG A 225 2.28 -14.66 -16.17
C ARG A 225 1.25 -14.42 -15.06
N TYR A 226 1.69 -14.50 -13.81
CA TYR A 226 0.83 -14.21 -12.67
C TYR A 226 0.31 -12.78 -12.75
N LEU A 227 1.21 -11.80 -12.97
CA LEU A 227 0.87 -10.38 -13.06
C LEU A 227 -0.19 -10.12 -14.14
N ASN A 228 0.00 -10.65 -15.35
CA ASN A 228 -0.95 -10.46 -16.43
C ASN A 228 -2.32 -11.06 -16.13
N ASN A 229 -2.34 -12.29 -15.60
CA ASN A 229 -3.59 -13.00 -15.35
C ASN A 229 -4.33 -12.53 -14.09
N SER A 230 -3.66 -11.79 -13.21
CA SER A 230 -4.23 -11.15 -12.02
C SER A 230 -4.58 -9.67 -12.23
N GLN A 231 -4.49 -9.16 -13.47
CA GLN A 231 -4.72 -7.73 -13.81
C GLN A 231 -3.73 -6.78 -13.12
N LEU A 232 -2.53 -7.27 -12.83
CA LEU A 232 -1.37 -6.54 -12.31
C LEU A 232 -0.30 -6.41 -13.42
N ASP A 233 -0.68 -6.35 -14.69
CA ASP A 233 0.22 -6.25 -15.84
C ASP A 233 0.98 -4.91 -15.92
N ALA A 234 0.51 -3.88 -15.23
CA ALA A 234 1.17 -2.60 -15.11
C ALA A 234 0.97 -2.02 -13.70
N GLY A 235 1.85 -1.12 -13.29
CA GLY A 235 1.76 -0.44 -12.01
C GLY A 235 3.07 0.25 -11.66
N THR A 236 3.21 0.71 -10.42
CA THR A 236 4.46 1.24 -9.89
C THR A 236 4.90 0.47 -8.66
N PHE A 237 6.18 0.12 -8.61
CA PHE A 237 6.79 -0.54 -7.46
C PHE A 237 7.54 0.48 -6.60
N TYR A 238 6.92 0.90 -5.51
CA TYR A 238 7.51 1.84 -4.56
C TYR A 238 8.36 1.13 -3.49
N LEU A 239 9.50 1.69 -3.15
CA LEU A 239 10.27 1.31 -1.96
C LEU A 239 10.11 2.40 -0.90
N SER A 240 9.77 1.96 0.32
CA SER A 240 9.46 2.84 1.44
C SER A 240 10.37 2.60 2.64
N LEU A 241 10.94 3.67 3.19
CA LEU A 241 11.82 3.62 4.37
C LEU A 241 11.14 3.03 5.62
N PRO A 242 9.93 3.47 6.03
CA PRO A 242 9.26 3.00 7.25
C PRO A 242 8.68 1.58 7.16
N LEU A 243 8.29 1.11 5.97
CA LEU A 243 7.58 -0.16 5.83
C LEU A 243 8.47 -1.39 6.10
N ASN A 244 7.83 -2.45 6.57
CA ASN A 244 8.43 -3.77 6.72
C ASN A 244 7.71 -4.82 5.85
N GLY A 245 7.51 -6.04 6.36
CA GLY A 245 7.09 -7.21 5.58
C GLY A 245 5.65 -7.20 5.09
N GLU A 246 4.78 -6.36 5.64
CA GLU A 246 3.37 -6.28 5.21
C GLU A 246 3.17 -5.43 3.96
N GLY A 247 4.13 -4.58 3.54
CA GLY A 247 3.95 -3.75 2.33
C GLY A 247 2.68 -2.87 2.31
N ARG A 248 2.33 -2.30 1.16
CA ARG A 248 1.04 -1.65 0.88
C ARG A 248 0.68 -1.76 -0.60
N THR A 249 -0.50 -2.29 -0.89
CA THR A 249 -1.04 -2.38 -2.25
C THR A 249 -2.29 -1.52 -2.39
N MET A 250 -2.36 -0.77 -3.49
CA MET A 250 -3.56 -0.10 -3.92
C MET A 250 -3.74 -0.36 -5.42
N THR A 251 -4.90 -0.90 -5.80
CA THR A 251 -5.33 -1.02 -7.19
C THR A 251 -6.19 0.18 -7.53
N GLY A 252 -5.82 0.95 -8.55
CA GLY A 252 -6.60 2.10 -9.02
C GLY A 252 -7.74 1.72 -9.96
N GLY A 253 -8.38 2.72 -10.55
CA GLY A 253 -9.44 2.54 -11.54
C GLY A 253 -8.90 2.07 -12.90
N THR A 254 -7.62 2.34 -13.16
CA THR A 254 -6.87 1.77 -14.29
C THR A 254 -5.68 0.93 -13.82
N ARG A 255 -5.18 0.03 -14.67
CA ARG A 255 -4.07 -0.87 -14.32
C ARG A 255 -2.79 -0.12 -13.97
N GLU A 256 -2.49 0.95 -14.71
CA GLU A 256 -1.31 1.81 -14.50
C GLU A 256 -1.32 2.53 -13.15
N GLU A 257 -2.50 2.66 -12.54
CA GLU A 257 -2.69 3.27 -11.22
C GLU A 257 -2.48 2.29 -10.06
N THR A 258 -2.15 1.03 -10.38
CA THR A 258 -1.78 0.06 -9.35
C THR A 258 -0.44 0.44 -8.74
N ALA A 259 -0.38 0.48 -7.42
CA ALA A 259 0.83 0.74 -6.66
C ALA A 259 1.06 -0.42 -5.67
N ILE A 260 2.26 -0.99 -5.70
CA ILE A 260 2.75 -1.89 -4.65
C ILE A 260 3.92 -1.19 -3.98
N THR A 261 3.86 -1.05 -2.67
CA THR A 261 4.90 -0.41 -1.85
C THR A 261 5.51 -1.46 -0.94
N ALA A 262 6.82 -1.68 -1.05
CA ALA A 262 7.56 -2.58 -0.17
C ALA A 262 8.51 -1.83 0.76
N THR A 263 9.11 -2.55 1.71
CA THR A 263 10.29 -2.09 2.45
C THR A 263 11.39 -1.62 1.49
N PHE A 264 12.06 -0.51 1.83
CA PHE A 264 13.32 -0.11 1.23
C PHE A 264 14.48 -0.75 2.02
N PRO A 265 15.19 -1.75 1.45
CA PRO A 265 16.22 -2.47 2.18
C PRO A 265 17.40 -1.58 2.58
N GLU A 266 18.12 -1.97 3.63
CA GLU A 266 19.25 -1.21 4.19
C GLU A 266 20.53 -1.30 3.38
N SER A 267 20.67 -2.34 2.56
CA SER A 267 21.88 -2.58 1.79
C SER A 267 21.58 -3.34 0.50
N PRO A 268 22.51 -3.32 -0.47
CA PRO A 268 22.36 -4.08 -1.71
C PRO A 268 22.25 -5.61 -1.49
N SER A 269 22.84 -6.15 -0.42
CA SER A 269 22.73 -7.58 -0.10
C SER A 269 21.33 -7.97 0.40
N ALA A 270 20.60 -7.02 0.99
CA ALA A 270 19.22 -7.18 1.43
C ALA A 270 18.18 -6.85 0.33
N ALA A 271 18.62 -6.46 -0.88
CA ALA A 271 17.73 -6.01 -1.96
C ALA A 271 16.61 -7.01 -2.31
N ILE A 272 16.85 -8.31 -2.12
CA ILE A 272 15.86 -9.35 -2.40
C ILE A 272 14.62 -9.27 -1.50
N GLU A 273 14.72 -8.65 -0.33
CA GLU A 273 13.59 -8.49 0.61
C GLU A 273 12.43 -7.70 -0.01
N ALA A 274 12.73 -6.69 -0.84
CA ALA A 274 11.70 -5.96 -1.57
C ALA A 274 10.90 -6.89 -2.49
N ILE A 275 11.56 -7.86 -3.14
CA ILE A 275 10.91 -8.85 -4.02
C ILE A 275 10.01 -9.80 -3.21
N TYR A 276 10.42 -10.15 -1.99
CA TYR A 276 9.58 -10.94 -1.08
C TYR A 276 8.30 -10.22 -0.74
N VAL A 277 8.41 -8.96 -0.32
CA VAL A 277 7.23 -8.14 0.01
C VAL A 277 6.37 -7.91 -1.23
N PHE A 278 6.96 -7.68 -2.40
CA PHE A 278 6.19 -7.57 -3.63
C PHE A 278 5.34 -8.83 -3.90
N ALA A 279 5.93 -10.03 -3.77
CA ALA A 279 5.20 -11.28 -4.00
C ALA A 279 4.09 -11.52 -2.97
N HIS A 280 4.30 -11.12 -1.71
CA HIS A 280 3.28 -11.11 -0.67
C HIS A 280 2.12 -10.18 -1.02
N GLU A 281 2.45 -8.95 -1.42
CA GLU A 281 1.48 -7.92 -1.81
C GLU A 281 0.65 -8.31 -3.04
N ALA A 282 1.31 -8.81 -4.08
CA ALA A 282 0.67 -9.20 -5.33
C ALA A 282 -0.34 -10.35 -5.16
N ILE A 283 -0.22 -11.17 -4.11
CA ILE A 283 -1.12 -12.30 -3.85
C ILE A 283 -2.32 -11.94 -2.96
N ILE A 284 -2.36 -10.74 -2.37
CA ILE A 284 -3.37 -10.37 -1.36
C ILE A 284 -4.79 -10.58 -1.87
N ALA A 285 -5.10 -10.17 -3.10
CA ALA A 285 -6.46 -10.29 -3.65
C ALA A 285 -6.91 -11.75 -3.81
N VAL A 286 -5.99 -12.64 -4.22
CA VAL A 286 -6.22 -14.08 -4.32
C VAL A 286 -6.44 -14.68 -2.93
N ALA A 287 -5.55 -14.37 -1.98
CA ALA A 287 -5.67 -14.84 -0.60
C ALA A 287 -7.00 -14.37 0.04
N ALA A 288 -7.35 -13.10 -0.12
CA ALA A 288 -8.58 -12.52 0.43
C ALA A 288 -9.85 -13.17 -0.15
N THR A 289 -9.86 -13.46 -1.46
CA THR A 289 -10.95 -14.19 -2.11
C THR A 289 -11.08 -15.59 -1.51
N ALA A 290 -9.98 -16.33 -1.41
CA ALA A 290 -9.96 -17.67 -0.83
C ALA A 290 -10.44 -17.67 0.64
N VAL A 291 -10.04 -16.70 1.46
CA VAL A 291 -10.48 -16.56 2.85
C VAL A 291 -11.97 -16.25 2.91
N ARG A 292 -12.45 -15.28 2.14
CA ARG A 292 -13.87 -14.88 2.11
C ARG A 292 -14.76 -16.06 1.73
N ASP A 293 -14.38 -16.82 0.72
CA ASP A 293 -15.19 -17.92 0.21
C ASP A 293 -15.18 -19.15 1.14
N ASN A 294 -14.30 -19.18 2.14
CA ASN A 294 -14.15 -20.27 3.11
C ASN A 294 -14.30 -19.83 4.58
N THR A 295 -14.83 -18.62 4.82
CA THR A 295 -15.17 -18.14 6.16
C THR A 295 -16.65 -17.79 6.22
N THR A 296 -17.29 -18.09 7.35
CA THR A 296 -18.69 -17.77 7.58
C THR A 296 -18.84 -16.30 8.00
N PRO A 297 -20.04 -15.71 7.84
CA PRO A 297 -20.31 -14.36 8.36
C PRO A 297 -20.10 -14.21 9.87
N VAL A 298 -20.22 -15.31 10.65
CA VAL A 298 -19.97 -15.30 12.09
C VAL A 298 -18.48 -15.16 12.38
N GLU A 299 -17.63 -15.93 11.69
CA GLU A 299 -16.18 -15.88 11.81
C GLU A 299 -15.60 -14.55 11.34
N ALA A 300 -16.17 -13.97 10.29
CA ALA A 300 -15.81 -12.63 9.82
C ALA A 300 -16.06 -11.58 10.91
N ARG A 301 -17.23 -11.63 11.56
CA ARG A 301 -17.56 -10.71 12.67
C ARG A 301 -16.70 -10.91 13.91
N SER A 302 -16.13 -12.10 14.12
CA SER A 302 -15.17 -12.35 15.21
C SER A 302 -13.74 -11.92 14.88
N GLY A 303 -13.48 -11.34 13.71
CA GLY A 303 -12.14 -10.94 13.25
C GLY A 303 -11.24 -12.12 12.84
N LEU A 304 -11.82 -13.30 12.62
CA LEU A 304 -11.04 -14.48 12.21
C LEU A 304 -10.60 -14.36 10.74
N SER A 305 -11.47 -13.83 9.87
CA SER A 305 -11.14 -13.57 8.47
C SER A 305 -9.95 -12.61 8.32
N ASP A 306 -9.85 -11.58 9.15
CA ASP A 306 -8.71 -10.64 9.11
C ASP A 306 -7.38 -11.33 9.45
N ARG A 307 -7.40 -12.22 10.46
CA ARG A 307 -6.22 -13.03 10.80
C ARG A 307 -5.83 -13.97 9.66
N TYR A 308 -6.82 -14.62 9.02
CA TYR A 308 -6.57 -15.49 7.87
C TYR A 308 -6.14 -14.72 6.63
N ASN A 309 -6.54 -13.46 6.44
CA ASN A 309 -6.06 -12.63 5.33
C ASN A 309 -4.56 -12.34 5.48
N ALA A 310 -4.11 -11.86 6.65
CA ALA A 310 -2.70 -11.58 6.89
C ALA A 310 -1.83 -12.84 6.72
N VAL A 311 -2.23 -13.95 7.33
CA VAL A 311 -1.52 -15.23 7.20
C VAL A 311 -1.62 -15.79 5.78
N GLY A 312 -2.78 -15.66 5.15
CA GLY A 312 -3.07 -16.11 3.80
C GLY A 312 -2.20 -15.43 2.76
N ALA A 313 -1.92 -14.13 2.91
CA ALA A 313 -0.99 -13.41 2.05
C ALA A 313 0.45 -13.92 2.16
N VAL A 314 0.94 -14.17 3.39
CA VAL A 314 2.27 -14.78 3.61
C VAL A 314 2.36 -16.18 3.00
N ARG A 315 1.33 -17.00 3.22
CA ARG A 315 1.28 -18.36 2.67
C ARG A 315 1.15 -18.37 1.16
N GLY A 316 0.32 -17.49 0.61
CA GLY A 316 0.12 -17.32 -0.82
C GLY A 316 1.38 -16.84 -1.53
N GLY A 317 2.11 -15.87 -0.95
CA GLY A 317 3.38 -15.39 -1.50
C GLY A 317 4.43 -16.50 -1.56
N ALA A 318 4.54 -17.33 -0.52
CA ALA A 318 5.39 -18.52 -0.54
C ALA A 318 4.96 -19.51 -1.64
N MET A 319 3.66 -19.80 -1.78
CA MET A 319 3.14 -20.70 -2.81
C MET A 319 3.37 -20.19 -4.24
N LEU A 320 3.27 -18.87 -4.44
CA LEU A 320 3.56 -18.20 -5.71
C LEU A 320 5.04 -18.32 -6.05
N LEU A 321 5.94 -17.96 -5.12
CA LEU A 321 7.38 -18.03 -5.34
C LEU A 321 7.87 -19.47 -5.52
N LYS A 322 7.31 -20.45 -4.79
CA LYS A 322 7.63 -21.87 -4.97
C LYS A 322 7.41 -22.34 -6.42
N ARG A 323 6.43 -21.75 -7.12
CA ARG A 323 6.11 -22.09 -8.52
C ARG A 323 6.87 -21.23 -9.53
N ALA A 324 6.94 -19.92 -9.30
CA ALA A 324 7.46 -18.96 -10.28
C ALA A 324 8.96 -18.68 -10.13
N ALA A 325 9.50 -18.71 -8.91
CA ALA A 325 10.88 -18.38 -8.59
C ALA A 325 11.38 -19.22 -7.40
N PRO A 326 11.46 -20.56 -7.55
CA PRO A 326 11.75 -21.47 -6.45
C PRO A 326 13.10 -21.20 -5.78
N GLU A 327 14.06 -20.62 -6.50
CA GLU A 327 15.39 -20.30 -5.97
C GLU A 327 15.39 -19.25 -4.85
N ILE A 328 14.30 -18.48 -4.69
CA ILE A 328 14.17 -17.49 -3.61
C ILE A 328 13.13 -17.87 -2.54
N HIS A 329 12.49 -19.02 -2.68
CA HIS A 329 11.42 -19.48 -1.78
C HIS A 329 11.90 -19.68 -0.34
N ASP A 330 13.07 -20.29 -0.14
CA ASP A 330 13.63 -20.48 1.20
C ASP A 330 13.99 -19.14 1.87
N GLY A 331 14.49 -18.18 1.09
CA GLY A 331 14.79 -16.84 1.59
C GLY A 331 13.52 -16.10 2.02
N TYR A 332 12.43 -16.24 1.25
CA TYR A 332 11.12 -15.70 1.61
C TYR A 332 10.63 -16.25 2.96
N MET A 333 10.69 -17.58 3.17
CA MET A 333 10.27 -18.18 4.44
C MET A 333 11.10 -17.69 5.62
N ARG A 334 12.43 -17.54 5.46
CA ARG A 334 13.30 -16.98 6.50
C ARG A 334 12.96 -15.52 6.81
N TYR A 335 12.73 -14.72 5.78
CA TYR A 335 12.35 -13.31 5.93
C TYR A 335 11.07 -13.14 6.74
N TYR A 336 9.99 -13.86 6.39
CA TYR A 336 8.73 -13.76 7.12
C TYR A 336 8.79 -14.34 8.53
N LEU A 337 9.56 -15.41 8.77
CA LEU A 337 9.83 -15.88 10.13
C LEU A 337 10.51 -14.79 10.96
N GLN A 338 11.54 -14.11 10.41
CA GLN A 338 12.21 -13.01 11.10
C GLN A 338 11.28 -11.82 11.36
N SER A 339 10.45 -11.44 10.39
CA SER A 339 9.44 -10.38 10.56
C SER A 339 8.44 -10.71 11.67
N ALA A 340 8.06 -11.99 11.78
CA ALA A 340 7.26 -12.53 12.88
C ALA A 340 8.02 -12.72 14.21
N ASN A 341 9.27 -12.25 14.30
CA ASN A 341 10.15 -12.39 15.45
C ASN A 341 10.44 -13.86 15.84
N VAL A 342 10.47 -14.74 14.83
CA VAL A 342 10.85 -16.15 14.96
C VAL A 342 12.21 -16.36 14.33
N VAL A 343 13.16 -16.89 15.10
CA VAL A 343 14.50 -17.23 14.58
C VAL A 343 14.35 -18.36 13.56
N PRO A 344 14.74 -18.17 12.27
CA PRO A 344 14.62 -19.23 11.29
C PRO A 344 15.56 -20.40 11.63
N PRO A 345 15.07 -21.64 11.67
CA PRO A 345 15.91 -22.77 11.99
C PRO A 345 16.83 -23.11 10.82
N SER A 346 17.99 -23.71 11.12
CA SER A 346 18.93 -24.21 10.10
C SER A 346 18.42 -25.44 9.36
N THR A 347 17.50 -26.20 9.98
CA THR A 347 16.84 -27.39 9.43
C THR A 347 15.33 -27.29 9.62
N ASN A 348 14.53 -28.00 8.82
CA ASN A 348 13.06 -28.00 8.91
C ASN A 348 12.42 -26.60 8.79
N LEU A 349 13.00 -25.74 7.94
CA LEU A 349 12.52 -24.37 7.70
C LEU A 349 11.04 -24.33 7.30
N GLU A 350 10.63 -25.18 6.36
CA GLU A 350 9.23 -25.26 5.90
C GLU A 350 8.31 -25.56 7.09
N ALA A 351 8.58 -26.62 7.87
CA ALA A 351 7.75 -26.96 9.03
C ALA A 351 7.62 -25.81 10.06
N ALA A 352 8.70 -25.08 10.33
CA ALA A 352 8.66 -23.91 11.19
C ALA A 352 7.80 -22.78 10.59
N PHE A 353 7.96 -22.50 9.30
CA PHE A 353 7.14 -21.54 8.56
C PHE A 353 5.65 -21.92 8.59
N LEU A 354 5.32 -23.18 8.32
CA LEU A 354 3.92 -23.64 8.32
C LEU A 354 3.26 -23.52 9.69
N ARG A 355 4.02 -23.74 10.77
CA ARG A 355 3.55 -23.62 12.16
C ARG A 355 3.36 -22.17 12.58
N THR A 356 4.24 -21.27 12.16
CA THR A 356 4.14 -19.83 12.47
C THR A 356 2.99 -19.16 11.72
N PHE A 357 2.71 -19.65 10.51
CA PHE A 357 1.66 -19.12 9.62
C PHE A 357 0.58 -20.18 9.36
N PRO A 358 -0.23 -20.54 10.37
CA PRO A 358 -1.24 -21.58 10.25
C PRO A 358 -2.46 -21.07 9.47
N LEU A 359 -2.92 -21.88 8.51
CA LEU A 359 -4.10 -21.58 7.71
C LEU A 359 -4.94 -22.86 7.56
N PRO A 360 -6.28 -22.79 7.68
CA PRO A 360 -7.16 -23.94 7.43
C PRO A 360 -6.94 -24.56 6.06
N GLN A 361 -7.06 -25.90 5.98
CA GLN A 361 -6.80 -26.63 4.74
C GLN A 361 -7.68 -26.17 3.58
N GLY A 362 -8.98 -25.88 3.83
CA GLY A 362 -9.88 -25.40 2.78
C GLY A 362 -9.43 -24.08 2.13
N ILE A 363 -8.86 -23.17 2.93
CA ILE A 363 -8.29 -21.92 2.41
C ILE A 363 -6.99 -22.19 1.64
N LEU A 364 -6.11 -23.05 2.16
CA LEU A 364 -4.87 -23.45 1.46
C LEU A 364 -5.16 -24.07 0.08
N ASP A 365 -6.16 -24.94 0.02
CA ASP A 365 -6.60 -25.58 -1.22
C ASP A 365 -7.20 -24.55 -2.18
N ALA A 366 -7.98 -23.60 -1.68
CA ALA A 366 -8.55 -22.53 -2.48
C ALA A 366 -7.48 -21.60 -3.08
N ILE A 367 -6.50 -21.17 -2.28
CA ILE A 367 -5.35 -20.38 -2.77
C ILE A 367 -4.58 -21.17 -3.83
N THR A 368 -4.32 -22.45 -3.56
CA THR A 368 -3.61 -23.33 -4.50
C THR A 368 -4.35 -23.43 -5.84
N ARG A 369 -5.65 -23.73 -5.82
CA ARG A 369 -6.47 -23.81 -7.04
C ARG A 369 -6.47 -22.48 -7.82
N GLN A 370 -6.63 -21.35 -7.12
CA GLN A 370 -6.63 -20.04 -7.77
C GLN A 370 -5.25 -19.73 -8.39
N LEU A 371 -4.15 -20.04 -7.69
CA LEU A 371 -2.80 -19.91 -8.24
C LEU A 371 -2.59 -20.79 -9.48
N ASP A 372 -3.07 -22.04 -9.46
CA ASP A 372 -2.93 -22.95 -10.59
C ASP A 372 -3.74 -22.46 -11.80
N ILE A 373 -4.91 -21.84 -11.60
CA ILE A 373 -5.69 -21.17 -12.66
C ILE A 373 -4.93 -19.95 -13.20
N VAL A 374 -4.49 -19.05 -12.33
CA VAL A 374 -3.80 -17.81 -12.70
C VAL A 374 -2.46 -18.11 -13.38
N LEU A 375 -1.73 -19.14 -12.97
CA LEU A 375 -0.46 -19.55 -13.59
C LEU A 375 -0.63 -20.52 -14.76
N GLY A 376 -1.74 -21.25 -14.85
CA GLY A 376 -2.05 -22.12 -15.99
C GLY A 376 -2.41 -21.32 -17.25
N GLY A 377 -3.09 -20.19 -17.07
CA GLY A 377 -3.80 -19.49 -18.14
C GLY A 377 -5.13 -20.18 -18.41
N ILE A 378 -6.17 -19.39 -18.71
CA ILE A 378 -7.47 -19.90 -19.15
C ILE A 378 -7.37 -20.32 -20.61
#